data_AF-A0A1J5TQH4-F1
#
_entry.id   AF-A0A1J5TQH4-F1
#
_cell.length_a   1.000
_cell.length_b   1.000
_cell.length_c   1.000
_cell.angle_alpha   90.00
_cell.angle_beta   90.00
_cell.angle_gamma   90.00
#
_symmetry.space_group_name_H-M   'P 1'
#
loop_
_entity.id
_entity.type
_entity.pdbx_description
1 polymer ?
#
loop_
_entity_poly.entity_id
_entity_poly.type
_entity_poly.pdbx_seq_one_letter_code
_entity_poly.pdbx_strand_id
1 'polypeptide(L)'
;MKMIFDHKKNYSMKNISIVLLLLITHATHAQQIFITAGKIEYEKKVNIHKQIEGSSWLENLKDKIPQFQTTYYNLYFKDDKTLFEKGREVNEKIPFFGDDGSIDDIVFTDLQTQHFYKKQQVFEKKFLLSDSIRSVKWKITNDTRDIAGFECRKAVGIILDSVYVVAFYTDQIPVEGGPMSFCNLPGMILGLAIPRMNTTYFATKLELLEPKPEKLAAPEGKMKKTDYKNLQVTLQKAISDWGEWGRKYIINSLL
;
A
#
# COMPACT_ATOMS: atom_id res chain seq x y z
N MET A 1 -60.26 66.14 -26.65
CA MET A 1 -59.77 64.98 -27.43
C MET A 1 -58.64 64.33 -26.65
N LYS A 2 -58.73 63.00 -26.45
CA LYS A 2 -58.13 62.19 -25.36
C LYS A 2 -56.60 62.27 -25.23
N MET A 3 -56.16 62.30 -23.97
CA MET A 3 -54.82 61.88 -23.51
C MET A 3 -54.57 60.41 -23.86
N ILE A 4 -53.34 60.08 -24.28
CA ILE A 4 -52.81 58.71 -24.24
C ILE A 4 -51.45 58.77 -23.54
N PHE A 5 -51.43 58.22 -22.31
CA PHE A 5 -50.25 57.86 -21.55
C PHE A 5 -49.67 56.55 -22.11
N ASP A 6 -48.36 56.52 -22.37
CA ASP A 6 -47.65 55.28 -22.68
C ASP A 6 -47.07 54.67 -21.38
N HIS A 7 -47.44 53.41 -21.12
CA HIS A 7 -47.17 52.68 -19.89
C HIS A 7 -45.85 51.91 -20.02
N LYS A 8 -44.77 52.40 -19.38
CA LYS A 8 -43.55 51.60 -19.16
C LYS A 8 -43.88 50.38 -18.29
N LYS A 9 -43.74 49.19 -18.87
CA LYS A 9 -43.86 47.88 -18.21
C LYS A 9 -42.71 47.72 -17.19
N ASN A 10 -42.99 47.96 -15.91
CA ASN A 10 -42.10 47.61 -14.80
C ASN A 10 -42.11 46.09 -14.60
N TYR A 11 -41.27 45.36 -15.34
CA TYR A 11 -40.96 43.97 -15.01
C TYR A 11 -40.14 43.92 -13.72
N SER A 12 -40.88 43.72 -12.62
CA SER A 12 -40.53 43.09 -11.35
C SER A 12 -39.03 42.86 -11.07
N MET A 13 -38.39 43.83 -10.42
CA MET A 13 -37.13 43.64 -9.66
C MET A 13 -37.24 42.46 -8.67
N LYS A 14 -38.45 42.13 -8.20
CA LYS A 14 -38.76 40.98 -7.34
C LYS A 14 -38.47 39.62 -8.01
N ASN A 15 -38.70 39.51 -9.33
CA ASN A 15 -38.50 38.25 -10.04
C ASN A 15 -37.02 38.02 -10.37
N ILE A 16 -36.25 39.09 -10.57
CA ILE A 16 -34.79 39.02 -10.79
C ILE A 16 -34.07 38.57 -9.50
N SER A 17 -34.51 39.08 -8.33
CA SER A 17 -33.94 38.66 -7.04
C SER A 17 -34.18 37.18 -6.71
N ILE A 18 -35.31 36.61 -7.13
CA ILE A 18 -35.63 35.19 -6.89
C ILE A 18 -34.80 34.27 -7.80
N VAL A 19 -34.55 34.67 -9.05
CA VAL A 19 -33.67 33.92 -9.97
C VAL A 19 -32.20 33.98 -9.51
N LEU A 20 -31.75 35.11 -8.96
CA LEU A 20 -30.41 35.22 -8.37
C LEU A 20 -30.25 34.35 -7.11
N LEU A 21 -31.28 34.24 -6.27
CA LEU A 21 -31.25 33.38 -5.07
C LEU A 21 -31.22 31.88 -5.43
N LEU A 22 -31.87 31.46 -6.52
CA LEU A 22 -31.89 30.07 -7.00
C LEU A 22 -30.57 29.63 -7.66
N LEU A 23 -29.75 30.57 -8.15
CA LEU A 23 -28.43 30.28 -8.73
C LEU A 23 -27.34 30.08 -7.67
N ILE A 24 -27.56 30.53 -6.42
CA ILE A 24 -26.56 30.43 -5.34
C ILE A 24 -26.63 29.06 -4.63
N THR A 25 -27.74 28.31 -4.75
CA THR A 25 -27.93 27.05 -4.02
C THR A 25 -27.23 25.82 -4.62
N HIS A 26 -26.48 25.96 -5.71
CA HIS A 26 -25.79 24.83 -6.36
C HIS A 26 -24.28 24.76 -6.06
N ALA A 27 -23.75 25.65 -5.20
CA ALA A 27 -22.36 25.58 -4.77
C ALA A 27 -22.18 24.67 -3.54
N THR A 28 -22.74 23.46 -3.56
CA THR A 28 -22.27 22.40 -2.65
C THR A 28 -20.97 21.86 -3.23
N HIS A 29 -19.87 22.59 -3.03
CA HIS A 29 -18.55 21.97 -3.12
C HIS A 29 -18.48 20.97 -1.97
N ALA A 30 -18.71 19.69 -2.25
CA ALA A 30 -18.07 18.65 -1.47
C ALA A 30 -16.57 18.87 -1.66
N GLN A 31 -15.95 19.67 -0.78
CA GLN A 31 -14.51 19.78 -0.76
C GLN A 31 -13.99 18.38 -0.47
N GLN A 32 -13.35 17.78 -1.48
CA GLN A 32 -12.69 16.49 -1.30
C GLN A 32 -11.63 16.68 -0.22
N ILE A 33 -11.88 16.12 0.96
CA ILE A 33 -10.95 16.21 2.09
C ILE A 33 -9.77 15.32 1.73
N PHE A 34 -8.63 15.95 1.45
CA PHE A 34 -7.38 15.24 1.22
C PHE A 34 -6.71 14.92 2.55
N ILE A 35 -6.38 13.65 2.74
CA ILE A 35 -5.72 13.17 3.94
C ILE A 35 -4.21 13.17 3.69
N THR A 36 -3.50 14.11 4.28
CA THR A 36 -2.07 14.32 4.00
C THR A 36 -1.14 13.67 5.02
N ALA A 37 -1.65 13.27 6.19
CA ALA A 37 -0.89 12.59 7.22
C ALA A 37 -1.75 11.58 8.00
N GLY A 38 -1.12 10.52 8.49
CA GLY A 38 -1.80 9.54 9.33
C GLY A 38 -1.04 8.25 9.50
N LYS A 39 -1.76 7.26 10.05
CA LYS A 39 -1.32 5.87 10.19
C LYS A 39 -2.41 4.95 9.64
N ILE A 40 -2.02 4.03 8.75
CA ILE A 40 -2.90 2.99 8.21
C ILE A 40 -2.48 1.64 8.78
N GLU A 41 -3.41 0.90 9.38
CA GLU A 41 -3.23 -0.51 9.71
C GLU A 41 -3.55 -1.36 8.47
N TYR A 42 -2.66 -2.29 8.14
CA TYR A 42 -2.84 -3.30 7.10
C TYR A 42 -2.93 -4.69 7.73
N GLU A 43 -3.90 -5.47 7.27
CA GLU A 43 -3.93 -6.92 7.47
C GLU A 43 -3.17 -7.59 6.31
N LYS A 44 -2.13 -8.34 6.65
CA LYS A 44 -1.45 -9.25 5.73
C LYS A 44 -2.02 -10.65 5.92
N LYS A 45 -2.43 -11.28 4.81
CA LYS A 45 -2.86 -12.68 4.78
C LYS A 45 -1.99 -13.47 3.83
N VAL A 46 -1.47 -14.60 4.29
CA VAL A 46 -0.72 -15.58 3.49
C VAL A 46 -1.52 -16.87 3.43
N ASN A 47 -1.85 -17.36 2.23
CA ASN A 47 -2.52 -18.64 2.07
C ASN A 47 -1.51 -19.80 2.22
N ILE A 48 -1.48 -20.39 3.40
CA ILE A 48 -0.57 -21.46 3.76
C ILE A 48 -0.89 -22.74 2.99
N HIS A 49 -2.18 -23.03 2.80
CA HIS A 49 -2.62 -24.19 2.03
C HIS A 49 -2.09 -24.17 0.60
N LYS A 50 -2.03 -23.00 -0.04
CA LYS A 50 -1.41 -22.83 -1.36
C LYS A 50 0.11 -22.87 -1.33
N GLN A 51 0.73 -22.49 -0.22
CA GLN A 51 2.19 -22.51 -0.08
C GLN A 51 2.75 -23.93 0.07
N ILE A 52 1.96 -24.85 0.65
CA ILE A 52 2.35 -26.24 0.88
C ILE A 52 2.02 -27.19 -0.26
N GLU A 53 1.32 -26.74 -1.30
CA GLU A 53 1.05 -27.55 -2.49
C GLU A 53 2.39 -28.07 -3.07
N GLY A 54 2.46 -29.37 -3.34
CA GLY A 54 3.65 -30.10 -3.78
C GLY A 54 4.53 -30.68 -2.67
N SER A 55 4.23 -30.43 -1.40
CA SER A 55 4.93 -31.03 -0.25
C SER A 55 4.14 -32.24 0.29
N SER A 56 4.50 -33.46 -0.13
CA SER A 56 3.78 -34.68 0.25
C SER A 56 3.58 -34.84 1.76
N TRP A 57 4.51 -34.36 2.57
CA TRP A 57 4.38 -34.42 4.03
C TRP A 57 3.46 -33.32 4.60
N LEU A 58 3.60 -32.06 4.16
CA LEU A 58 2.76 -30.96 4.67
C LEU A 58 1.33 -31.05 4.17
N GLU A 59 1.11 -31.55 2.95
CA GLU A 59 -0.25 -31.75 2.41
C GLU A 59 -1.07 -32.71 3.27
N ASN A 60 -0.46 -33.78 3.81
CA ASN A 60 -1.13 -34.71 4.72
C ASN A 60 -1.52 -34.07 6.06
N LEU A 61 -0.98 -32.89 6.38
CA LEU A 61 -1.31 -32.13 7.57
C LEU A 61 -2.22 -30.92 7.28
N LYS A 62 -2.65 -30.73 6.02
CA LYS A 62 -3.41 -29.56 5.58
C LYS A 62 -4.68 -29.31 6.40
N ASP A 63 -5.41 -30.36 6.78
CA ASP A 63 -6.64 -30.26 7.58
C ASP A 63 -6.38 -29.80 9.02
N LYS A 64 -5.13 -29.91 9.49
CA LYS A 64 -4.69 -29.47 10.82
C LYS A 64 -4.01 -28.10 10.80
N ILE A 65 -3.80 -27.53 9.62
CA ILE A 65 -3.12 -26.24 9.43
C ILE A 65 -4.18 -25.22 8.99
N PRO A 66 -4.28 -24.04 9.62
CA PRO A 66 -5.21 -23.01 9.17
C PRO A 66 -4.91 -22.59 7.72
N GLN A 67 -5.96 -22.29 6.96
CA GLN A 67 -5.81 -21.91 5.55
C GLN A 67 -4.98 -20.63 5.37
N PHE A 68 -5.14 -19.66 6.28
CA PHE A 68 -4.47 -18.37 6.22
C PHE A 68 -3.67 -18.11 7.49
N GLN A 69 -2.46 -17.58 7.31
CA GLN A 69 -1.73 -16.88 8.36
C GLN A 69 -2.02 -15.39 8.26
N THR A 70 -2.38 -14.76 9.37
CA THR A 70 -2.72 -13.34 9.42
C THR A 70 -1.74 -12.59 10.32
N THR A 71 -1.23 -11.47 9.84
CA THR A 71 -0.38 -10.54 10.58
C THR A 71 -0.78 -9.10 10.28
N TYR A 72 -0.35 -8.16 11.13
CA TYR A 72 -0.71 -6.75 10.98
C TYR A 72 0.54 -5.90 10.81
N TYR A 73 0.40 -4.84 10.02
CA TYR A 73 1.44 -3.85 9.76
C TYR A 73 0.87 -2.45 9.88
N ASN A 74 1.72 -1.50 10.22
CA ASN A 74 1.37 -0.08 10.23
C ASN A 74 2.16 0.63 9.13
N LEU A 75 1.48 1.51 8.41
CA LEU A 75 2.10 2.48 7.52
C LEU A 75 1.84 3.89 8.06
N TYR A 76 2.90 4.59 8.42
CA TYR A 76 2.85 6.02 8.74
C TYR A 76 3.15 6.79 7.47
N PHE A 77 2.46 7.89 7.24
CA PHE A 77 2.70 8.73 6.06
C PHE A 77 2.53 10.21 6.40
N LYS A 78 3.38 11.05 5.79
CA LYS A 78 3.31 12.51 5.79
C LYS A 78 4.37 13.08 4.83
N ASP A 79 4.07 14.18 4.14
CA ASP A 79 5.03 14.94 3.32
C ASP A 79 5.89 14.04 2.40
N ASP A 80 5.20 13.19 1.62
CA ASP A 80 5.79 12.23 0.66
C ASP A 80 6.76 11.21 1.27
N LYS A 81 6.70 11.02 2.59
CA LYS A 81 7.45 9.99 3.31
C LYS A 81 6.50 8.95 3.85
N THR A 82 6.93 7.70 3.81
CA THR A 82 6.20 6.59 4.43
C THR A 82 7.12 5.69 5.23
N LEU A 83 6.64 5.15 6.35
CA LEU A 83 7.31 4.08 7.09
C LEU A 83 6.35 2.93 7.33
N PHE A 84 6.68 1.77 6.78
CA PHE A 84 5.96 0.51 6.94
C PHE A 84 6.69 -0.39 7.94
N GLU A 85 6.01 -0.83 8.99
CA GLU A 85 6.60 -1.66 10.05
C GLU A 85 5.59 -2.68 10.58
N LYS A 86 6.09 -3.68 11.31
CA LYS A 86 5.22 -4.64 12.02
C LYS A 86 4.26 -3.91 12.96
N GLY A 87 3.01 -4.31 12.90
CA GLY A 87 1.91 -3.79 13.69
C GLY A 87 1.71 -4.60 14.97
N ARG A 88 0.44 -4.72 15.37
CA ARG A 88 0.07 -5.50 16.57
C ARG A 88 0.41 -6.98 16.40
N GLU A 89 0.84 -7.59 17.50
CA GLU A 89 1.12 -9.02 17.55
C GLU A 89 -0.18 -9.83 17.46
N VAL A 90 -0.08 -11.00 16.80
CA VAL A 90 -1.14 -12.00 16.74
C VAL A 90 -0.67 -13.20 17.54
N ASN A 91 -1.41 -13.57 18.58
CA ASN A 91 -1.09 -14.71 19.46
C ASN A 91 -1.47 -16.06 18.83
N GLU A 92 -1.19 -16.23 17.54
CA GLU A 92 -1.56 -17.42 16.78
C GLU A 92 -0.31 -17.95 16.07
N LYS A 93 0.41 -18.84 16.77
CA LYS A 93 1.58 -19.52 16.20
C LYS A 93 1.09 -20.70 15.38
N ILE A 94 1.41 -20.73 14.10
CA ILE A 94 1.06 -21.85 13.22
C ILE A 94 2.20 -22.86 13.29
N PRO A 95 1.98 -24.11 13.73
CA PRO A 95 3.03 -25.13 13.78
C PRO A 95 3.75 -25.29 12.43
N PHE A 96 5.07 -25.44 12.45
CA PHE A 96 5.95 -25.58 11.26
C PHE A 96 6.10 -24.32 10.39
N PHE A 97 5.28 -23.30 10.61
CA PHE A 97 5.42 -21.99 10.01
C PHE A 97 5.95 -21.04 11.08
N GLY A 98 7.03 -20.31 10.78
CA GLY A 98 7.57 -19.34 11.72
C GLY A 98 6.67 -18.12 11.85
N ASP A 99 7.29 -16.97 12.10
CA ASP A 99 6.68 -15.70 11.70
C ASP A 99 6.28 -15.78 10.20
N ASP A 100 5.36 -14.94 9.76
CA ASP A 100 4.66 -14.93 8.45
C ASP A 100 5.53 -14.83 7.17
N GLY A 101 6.81 -15.17 7.27
CA GLY A 101 7.82 -15.07 6.25
C GLY A 101 8.23 -13.63 5.97
N SER A 102 7.79 -12.62 6.73
CA SER A 102 8.30 -11.27 6.56
C SER A 102 9.75 -11.22 6.94
N ILE A 103 10.55 -10.90 5.91
CA ILE A 103 11.97 -10.64 6.06
C ILE A 103 12.18 -9.16 6.41
N ASP A 104 11.14 -8.34 6.15
CA ASP A 104 11.12 -6.91 6.36
C ASP A 104 10.63 -6.59 7.77
N ASP A 105 11.51 -5.96 8.55
CA ASP A 105 11.15 -5.41 9.86
C ASP A 105 10.56 -4.01 9.71
N ILE A 106 11.22 -3.18 8.92
CA ILE A 106 10.91 -1.76 8.71
C ILE A 106 11.31 -1.37 7.28
N VAL A 107 10.40 -0.71 6.57
CA VAL A 107 10.64 -0.11 5.25
C VAL A 107 10.32 1.38 5.32
N PHE A 108 11.32 2.23 5.20
CA PHE A 108 11.15 3.67 5.04
C PHE A 108 11.30 4.03 3.56
N THR A 109 10.41 4.86 3.04
CA THR A 109 10.40 5.29 1.65
C THR A 109 10.25 6.81 1.60
N ASP A 110 11.14 7.46 0.84
CA ASP A 110 11.07 8.88 0.52
C ASP A 110 10.69 9.01 -0.96
N LEU A 111 9.45 9.40 -1.22
CA LEU A 111 8.87 9.46 -2.57
C LEU A 111 9.39 10.65 -3.36
N GLN A 112 9.87 11.71 -2.70
CA GLN A 112 10.48 12.88 -3.37
C GLN A 112 11.83 12.53 -3.99
N THR A 113 12.66 11.81 -3.23
CA THR A 113 13.97 11.34 -3.69
C THR A 113 13.91 10.03 -4.46
N GLN A 114 12.74 9.39 -4.52
CA GLN A 114 12.52 8.06 -5.10
C GLN A 114 13.49 7.00 -4.53
N HIS A 115 13.70 7.03 -3.21
CA HIS A 115 14.66 6.17 -2.52
C HIS A 115 14.01 5.47 -1.33
N PHE A 116 14.43 4.24 -1.04
CA PHE A 116 13.93 3.50 0.13
C PHE A 116 15.06 2.91 0.96
N TYR A 117 14.75 2.65 2.22
CA TYR A 117 15.61 2.01 3.19
C TYR A 117 14.85 0.87 3.87
N LYS A 118 15.40 -0.34 3.82
CA LYS A 118 14.74 -1.54 4.33
C LYS A 118 15.63 -2.29 5.30
N LYS A 119 15.16 -2.47 6.52
CA LYS A 119 15.78 -3.34 7.50
C LYS A 119 15.32 -4.77 7.25
N GLN A 120 16.27 -5.63 6.92
CA GLN A 120 16.00 -7.01 6.56
C GLN A 120 16.95 -7.96 7.30
N GLN A 121 16.42 -9.05 7.85
CA GLN A 121 17.24 -10.11 8.44
C GLN A 121 17.36 -11.29 7.48
N VAL A 122 18.58 -11.63 7.09
CA VAL A 122 18.87 -12.78 6.24
C VAL A 122 19.80 -13.71 7.01
N PHE A 123 19.30 -14.91 7.31
CA PHE A 123 19.93 -15.83 8.25
C PHE A 123 20.21 -15.13 9.59
N GLU A 124 21.47 -15.15 10.04
CA GLU A 124 21.91 -14.51 11.29
C GLU A 124 22.36 -13.05 11.09
N LYS A 125 22.31 -12.52 9.86
CA LYS A 125 22.84 -11.19 9.52
C LYS A 125 21.71 -10.19 9.30
N LYS A 126 21.87 -9.00 9.88
CA LYS A 126 20.97 -7.86 9.67
C LYS A 126 21.55 -6.91 8.63
N PHE A 127 20.76 -6.63 7.60
CA PHE A 127 21.10 -5.74 6.51
C PHE A 127 20.22 -4.49 6.56
N LEU A 128 20.83 -3.36 6.19
CA LEU A 128 20.11 -2.15 5.84
C LEU A 128 20.24 -2.01 4.33
N LEU A 129 19.20 -2.41 3.61
CA LEU A 129 19.12 -2.16 2.17
C LEU A 129 18.84 -0.67 1.97
N SER A 130 19.56 -0.06 1.03
CA SER A 130 19.38 1.32 0.63
C SER A 130 19.52 1.36 -0.88
N ASP A 131 18.41 1.61 -1.58
CA ASP A 131 18.37 1.57 -3.04
C ASP A 131 17.23 2.45 -3.56
N SER A 132 17.23 2.71 -4.87
CA SER A 132 16.16 3.46 -5.51
C SER A 132 14.86 2.66 -5.50
N ILE A 133 13.73 3.37 -5.41
CA ILE A 133 12.40 2.78 -5.52
C ILE A 133 12.28 2.03 -6.85
N ARG A 134 11.69 0.83 -6.79
CA ARG A 134 11.42 0.04 -8.00
C ARG A 134 10.33 0.73 -8.83
N SER A 135 10.59 0.90 -10.12
CA SER A 135 9.56 1.37 -11.05
C SER A 135 8.60 0.22 -11.37
N VAL A 136 7.31 0.41 -11.05
CA VAL A 136 6.23 -0.50 -11.44
C VAL A 136 5.47 0.14 -12.60
N LYS A 137 5.40 -0.55 -13.74
CA LYS A 137 4.59 -0.10 -14.88
C LYS A 137 3.12 -0.44 -14.61
N TRP A 138 2.43 0.44 -13.90
CA TRP A 138 1.03 0.26 -13.56
C TRP A 138 0.12 0.43 -14.79
N LYS A 139 -0.82 -0.50 -14.94
CA LYS A 139 -1.98 -0.37 -15.83
C LYS A 139 -3.22 -0.20 -14.97
N ILE A 140 -3.76 1.01 -14.94
CA ILE A 140 -5.01 1.32 -14.25
C ILE A 140 -6.17 0.66 -15.00
N THR A 141 -7.12 0.13 -14.26
CA THR A 141 -8.34 -0.51 -14.79
C THR A 141 -9.57 0.22 -14.25
N ASN A 142 -10.74 -0.07 -14.82
CA ASN A 142 -12.00 0.59 -14.41
C ASN A 142 -12.65 -0.08 -13.19
N ASP A 143 -12.08 -1.17 -12.67
CA ASP A 143 -12.64 -1.85 -11.50
C ASP A 143 -12.39 -1.00 -10.26
N THR A 144 -13.46 -0.77 -9.48
CA THR A 144 -13.39 -0.12 -8.18
C THR A 144 -13.79 -1.06 -7.05
N ARG A 145 -13.31 -0.78 -5.85
CA ARG A 145 -13.63 -1.53 -4.63
C ARG A 145 -13.55 -0.61 -3.42
N ASP A 146 -14.49 -0.74 -2.49
CA ASP A 146 -14.36 -0.12 -1.17
C ASP A 146 -13.36 -0.90 -0.29
N ILE A 147 -12.39 -0.18 0.28
CA ILE A 147 -11.41 -0.73 1.22
C ILE A 147 -11.26 0.27 2.38
N ALA A 148 -11.57 -0.17 3.60
CA ALA A 148 -11.54 0.67 4.80
C ALA A 148 -12.36 1.98 4.68
N GLY A 149 -13.45 1.96 3.90
CA GLY A 149 -14.31 3.13 3.66
C GLY A 149 -13.82 4.08 2.56
N PHE A 150 -12.79 3.69 1.80
CA PHE A 150 -12.28 4.43 0.66
C PHE A 150 -12.61 3.73 -0.64
N GLU A 151 -13.13 4.48 -1.60
CA GLU A 151 -13.24 4.01 -2.98
C GLU A 151 -11.83 3.90 -3.58
N CYS A 152 -11.47 2.67 -3.94
CA CYS A 152 -10.17 2.36 -4.51
C CYS A 152 -10.29 1.88 -5.96
N ARG A 153 -9.45 2.41 -6.84
CA ARG A 153 -9.29 1.94 -8.22
C ARG A 153 -8.26 0.84 -8.30
N LYS A 154 -8.52 -0.18 -9.11
CA LYS A 154 -7.60 -1.28 -9.34
C LYS A 154 -6.55 -0.93 -10.38
N ALA A 155 -5.30 -1.26 -10.09
CA ALA A 155 -4.18 -1.24 -11.01
C ALA A 155 -3.47 -2.60 -11.01
N VAL A 156 -2.88 -2.95 -12.14
CA VAL A 156 -2.07 -4.17 -12.28
C VAL A 156 -0.68 -3.82 -12.74
N GLY A 157 0.32 -4.54 -12.27
CA GLY A 157 1.72 -4.24 -12.55
C GLY A 157 2.58 -5.50 -12.64
N ILE A 158 3.78 -5.34 -13.18
CA ILE A 158 4.81 -6.38 -13.20
C ILE A 158 6.07 -5.79 -12.57
N ILE A 159 6.69 -6.54 -11.66
CA ILE A 159 7.96 -6.20 -11.02
C ILE A 159 8.95 -7.36 -11.19
N LEU A 160 10.26 -7.07 -11.08
CA LEU A 160 11.32 -8.08 -11.22
C LEU A 160 11.12 -8.94 -12.49
N ASP A 161 10.76 -8.26 -13.60
CA ASP A 161 10.48 -8.79 -14.95
C ASP A 161 9.37 -9.83 -15.09
N SER A 162 8.81 -10.36 -13.99
CA SER A 162 7.92 -11.54 -14.04
C SER A 162 6.89 -11.63 -12.92
N VAL A 163 7.01 -10.84 -11.85
CA VAL A 163 6.11 -10.92 -10.70
C VAL A 163 4.91 -10.01 -10.95
N TYR A 164 3.77 -10.63 -11.26
CA TYR A 164 2.50 -9.95 -11.39
C TYR A 164 1.98 -9.48 -10.02
N VAL A 165 1.53 -8.24 -9.94
CA VAL A 165 0.96 -7.62 -8.74
C VAL A 165 -0.35 -6.91 -9.07
N VAL A 166 -1.29 -6.94 -8.13
CA VAL A 166 -2.55 -6.20 -8.22
C VAL A 166 -2.62 -5.24 -7.05
N ALA A 167 -2.86 -3.97 -7.33
CA ALA A 167 -2.99 -2.93 -6.33
C ALA A 167 -4.39 -2.29 -6.41
N PHE A 168 -4.88 -1.81 -5.28
CA PHE A 168 -6.08 -0.98 -5.16
C PHE A 168 -5.66 0.31 -4.45
N TYR A 169 -5.86 1.45 -5.09
CA TYR A 169 -5.38 2.74 -4.58
C TYR A 169 -6.50 3.78 -4.57
N THR A 170 -6.38 4.78 -3.69
CA THR A 170 -7.33 5.89 -3.56
C THR A 170 -6.62 7.24 -3.67
N ASP A 171 -7.21 8.19 -4.38
CA ASP A 171 -6.69 9.56 -4.52
C ASP A 171 -7.12 10.49 -3.37
N GLN A 172 -7.99 10.02 -2.48
CA GLN A 172 -8.37 10.73 -1.26
C GLN A 172 -7.19 10.89 -0.27
N ILE A 173 -6.19 10.00 -0.38
CA ILE A 173 -4.91 10.10 0.32
C ILE A 173 -3.84 10.35 -0.75
N PRO A 174 -3.47 11.61 -1.05
CA PRO A 174 -2.65 11.96 -2.21
C PRO A 174 -1.15 11.65 -2.04
N VAL A 175 -0.78 10.86 -1.04
CA VAL A 175 0.59 10.34 -0.88
C VAL A 175 0.71 9.04 -1.67
N GLU A 176 1.59 9.01 -2.67
CA GLU A 176 1.76 7.90 -3.63
C GLU A 176 2.46 6.66 -3.03
N GLY A 177 2.22 6.35 -1.75
CA GLY A 177 2.85 5.24 -1.02
C GLY A 177 1.96 3.99 -0.93
N GLY A 178 2.43 2.99 -0.18
CA GLY A 178 1.74 1.72 -0.03
C GLY A 178 2.48 0.73 0.86
N PRO A 179 1.89 -0.44 1.14
CA PRO A 179 2.54 -1.47 1.94
C PRO A 179 3.88 -1.89 1.32
N MET A 180 4.85 -2.22 2.18
CA MET A 180 6.24 -2.49 1.79
C MET A 180 6.91 -1.27 1.13
N SER A 181 7.34 -1.40 -0.12
CA SER A 181 7.95 -0.33 -0.95
C SER A 181 7.15 -0.05 -2.23
N PHE A 182 5.87 -0.47 -2.28
CA PHE A 182 5.01 -0.23 -3.45
C PHE A 182 4.48 1.20 -3.43
N CYS A 183 4.59 1.88 -4.56
CA CYS A 183 4.27 3.30 -4.72
C CYS A 183 4.02 3.64 -6.20
N ASN A 184 3.99 4.93 -6.53
CA ASN A 184 3.86 5.48 -7.89
C ASN A 184 2.50 5.20 -8.55
N LEU A 185 1.44 5.09 -7.74
CA LEU A 185 0.05 5.25 -8.17
C LEU A 185 -0.44 6.63 -7.71
N PRO A 186 -1.41 7.25 -8.39
CA PRO A 186 -1.90 8.59 -8.03
C PRO A 186 -2.76 8.52 -6.76
N GLY A 187 -2.09 8.32 -5.63
CA GLY A 187 -2.65 8.14 -4.30
C GLY A 187 -2.16 6.87 -3.58
N MET A 188 -2.60 6.72 -2.33
CA MET A 188 -2.17 5.63 -1.45
C MET A 188 -2.74 4.27 -1.87
N ILE A 189 -1.89 3.25 -1.87
CA ILE A 189 -2.27 1.85 -2.11
C ILE A 189 -2.86 1.26 -0.83
N LEU A 190 -4.17 1.03 -0.80
CA LEU A 190 -4.88 0.43 0.33
C LEU A 190 -5.07 -1.09 0.21
N GLY A 191 -4.86 -1.64 -0.98
CA GLY A 191 -4.88 -3.08 -1.21
C GLY A 191 -3.74 -3.52 -2.12
N LEU A 192 -3.07 -4.61 -1.80
CA LEU A 192 -2.01 -5.20 -2.60
C LEU A 192 -2.13 -6.72 -2.58
N ALA A 193 -2.07 -7.36 -3.74
CA ALA A 193 -2.02 -8.80 -3.87
C ALA A 193 -0.80 -9.21 -4.71
N ILE A 194 -0.06 -10.19 -4.21
CA ILE A 194 1.10 -10.79 -4.88
C ILE A 194 0.80 -12.28 -5.05
N PRO A 195 0.11 -12.69 -6.14
CA PRO A 195 -0.38 -14.06 -6.30
C PRO A 195 0.71 -15.12 -6.20
N ARG A 196 1.92 -14.86 -6.72
CA ARG A 196 3.06 -15.79 -6.64
C ARG A 196 3.48 -16.10 -5.20
N MET A 197 3.27 -15.17 -4.27
CA MET A 197 3.56 -15.35 -2.85
C MET A 197 2.35 -15.89 -2.08
N ASN A 198 1.17 -15.98 -2.71
CA ASN A 198 -0.10 -16.24 -2.04
C ASN A 198 -0.40 -15.24 -0.92
N THR A 199 0.06 -13.99 -1.09
CA THR A 199 0.02 -12.94 -0.06
C THR A 199 -0.84 -11.77 -0.50
N THR A 200 -1.62 -11.25 0.43
CA THR A 200 -2.36 -9.99 0.28
C THR A 200 -2.11 -9.06 1.46
N TYR A 201 -2.15 -7.76 1.21
CA TYR A 201 -2.16 -6.69 2.20
C TYR A 201 -3.40 -5.84 1.95
N PHE A 202 -4.27 -5.66 2.94
CA PHE A 202 -5.43 -4.80 2.83
C PHE A 202 -5.54 -3.90 4.06
N ALA A 203 -5.78 -2.61 3.82
CA ALA A 203 -6.01 -1.65 4.87
C ALA A 203 -7.26 -2.04 5.67
N THR A 204 -7.14 -2.06 6.99
CA THR A 204 -8.25 -2.32 7.92
C THR A 204 -8.74 -1.04 8.59
N LYS A 205 -7.84 -0.08 8.79
CA LYS A 205 -8.12 1.13 9.55
C LYS A 205 -7.18 2.27 9.16
N LEU A 206 -7.73 3.48 9.05
CA LEU A 206 -6.97 4.73 9.02
C LEU A 206 -7.15 5.46 10.35
N GLU A 207 -6.05 5.95 10.90
CA GLU A 207 -6.01 6.85 12.05
C GLU A 207 -5.41 8.20 11.61
N LEU A 208 -6.21 9.27 11.75
CA LEU A 208 -5.76 10.63 11.52
C LEU A 208 -4.91 11.08 12.70
N LEU A 209 -3.60 11.11 12.49
CA LEU A 209 -2.63 11.54 13.48
C LEU A 209 -1.44 12.19 12.79
N GLU A 210 -0.69 12.97 13.54
CA GLU A 210 0.61 13.49 13.12
C GLU A 210 1.69 12.46 13.49
N PRO A 211 2.35 11.80 12.51
CA PRO A 211 3.39 10.83 12.82
C PRO A 211 4.58 11.53 13.47
N LYS A 212 5.17 10.87 14.48
CA LYS A 212 6.41 11.34 15.10
C LYS A 212 7.55 11.36 14.05
N PRO A 213 8.55 12.25 14.17
CA PRO A 213 9.68 12.29 13.24
C PRO A 213 10.40 10.94 13.04
N GLU A 214 10.51 10.14 14.09
CA GLU A 214 11.08 8.77 14.04
C GLU A 214 10.31 7.83 13.11
N LYS A 215 9.00 8.04 12.94
CA LYS A 215 8.13 7.27 12.03
C LYS A 215 8.15 7.83 10.60
N LEU A 216 9.01 8.80 10.32
CA LEU A 216 9.21 9.43 9.02
C LEU A 216 10.70 9.53 8.67
N ALA A 217 11.54 8.69 9.26
CA ALA A 217 12.98 8.68 9.06
C ALA A 217 13.49 7.27 8.72
N ALA A 218 14.63 7.22 8.04
CA ALA A 218 15.30 5.95 7.75
C ALA A 218 15.72 5.22 9.04
N PRO A 219 15.62 3.89 9.09
CA PRO A 219 16.02 3.13 10.27
C PRO A 219 17.54 3.23 10.51
N GLU A 220 17.92 3.52 11.75
CA GLU A 220 19.32 3.60 12.18
C GLU A 220 19.79 2.30 12.86
N GLY A 221 21.10 2.08 12.92
CA GLY A 221 21.70 1.00 13.70
C GLY A 221 22.94 0.36 13.07
N LYS A 222 23.59 -0.53 13.82
CA LYS A 222 24.73 -1.34 13.37
C LYS A 222 24.25 -2.46 12.44
N MET A 223 23.95 -2.11 11.20
CA MET A 223 23.54 -3.04 10.15
C MET A 223 24.50 -2.97 8.98
N LYS A 224 24.68 -4.09 8.28
CA LYS A 224 25.49 -4.10 7.06
C LYS A 224 24.70 -3.39 5.95
N LYS A 225 25.18 -2.22 5.53
CA LYS A 225 24.60 -1.48 4.39
C LYS A 225 24.82 -2.27 3.11
N THR A 226 23.78 -2.38 2.29
CA THR A 226 23.83 -3.03 0.98
C THR A 226 22.74 -2.48 0.06
N ASP A 227 22.74 -2.91 -1.20
CA ASP A 227 21.72 -2.61 -2.19
C ASP A 227 21.09 -3.93 -2.67
N TYR A 228 20.05 -3.88 -3.52
CA TYR A 228 19.39 -5.12 -3.97
C TYR A 228 20.32 -6.03 -4.75
N LYS A 229 21.18 -5.46 -5.61
CA LYS A 229 22.10 -6.23 -6.47
C LYS A 229 23.10 -7.02 -5.62
N ASN A 230 23.72 -6.37 -4.65
CA ASN A 230 24.69 -6.97 -3.76
C ASN A 230 24.04 -7.98 -2.80
N LEU A 231 22.82 -7.71 -2.34
CA LEU A 231 22.06 -8.68 -1.55
C LEU A 231 21.71 -9.92 -2.38
N GLN A 232 21.24 -9.74 -3.61
CA GLN A 232 20.94 -10.84 -4.53
C GLN A 232 22.16 -11.73 -4.77
N VAL A 233 23.33 -11.14 -5.04
CA VAL A 233 24.59 -11.90 -5.21
C VAL A 233 24.96 -12.65 -3.93
N THR A 234 24.78 -12.01 -2.77
CA THR A 234 25.05 -12.64 -1.46
C THR A 234 24.13 -13.84 -1.23
N LEU A 235 22.84 -13.69 -1.51
CA LEU A 235 21.85 -14.76 -1.40
C LEU A 235 22.14 -15.90 -2.37
N GLN A 236 22.38 -15.59 -3.65
CA GLN A 236 22.69 -16.59 -4.69
C GLN A 236 23.91 -17.44 -4.32
N LYS A 237 24.96 -16.84 -3.76
CA LYS A 237 26.14 -17.57 -3.29
C LYS A 237 25.84 -18.44 -2.06
N ALA A 238 24.95 -17.99 -1.17
CA ALA A 238 24.63 -18.71 0.06
C ALA A 238 23.73 -19.93 -0.15
N ILE A 239 22.86 -19.90 -1.18
CA ILE A 239 21.85 -20.94 -1.42
C ILE A 239 21.89 -21.51 -2.83
N SER A 240 23.06 -21.46 -3.49
CA SER A 240 23.26 -21.96 -4.86
C SER A 240 22.78 -23.40 -5.03
N ASP A 241 22.96 -24.21 -3.98
CA ASP A 241 22.73 -25.66 -4.02
C ASP A 241 21.27 -26.03 -3.65
N TRP A 242 20.40 -25.04 -3.39
CA TRP A 242 19.03 -25.26 -2.92
C TRP A 242 18.00 -25.40 -4.06
N GLY A 243 18.44 -25.34 -5.32
CA GLY A 243 17.57 -25.53 -6.49
C GLY A 243 16.42 -24.52 -6.57
N GLU A 244 15.21 -25.00 -6.91
CA GLU A 244 13.99 -24.17 -7.05
C GLU A 244 13.62 -23.42 -5.75
N TRP A 245 13.85 -24.04 -4.59
CA TRP A 245 13.62 -23.41 -3.29
C TRP A 245 14.50 -22.18 -3.09
N GLY A 246 15.77 -22.25 -3.50
CA GLY A 246 16.68 -21.11 -3.47
C GLY A 246 16.20 -19.95 -4.33
N ARG A 247 15.74 -20.23 -5.57
CA ARG A 247 15.18 -19.20 -6.45
C ARG A 247 13.94 -18.52 -5.88
N LYS A 248 13.03 -19.28 -5.28
CA LYS A 248 11.83 -18.74 -4.61
C LYS A 248 12.22 -17.84 -3.44
N TYR A 249 13.18 -18.28 -2.61
CA TYR A 249 13.66 -17.51 -1.46
C TYR A 249 14.31 -16.18 -1.87
N ILE A 250 15.15 -16.19 -2.91
CA ILE A 250 15.79 -14.97 -3.43
C ILE A 250 14.71 -13.96 -3.85
N ILE A 251 13.74 -14.36 -4.66
CA ILE A 251 12.73 -13.43 -5.15
C ILE A 251 11.91 -12.88 -3.98
N ASN A 252 11.49 -13.72 -3.04
CA ASN A 252 10.75 -13.25 -1.86
C ASN A 252 11.57 -12.28 -0.99
N SER A 253 12.90 -12.43 -0.95
CA SER A 253 13.81 -11.53 -0.24
C SER A 253 14.04 -10.18 -0.93
N LEU A 254 13.74 -10.09 -2.22
CA LEU A 254 13.90 -8.89 -3.04
C LEU A 254 12.57 -8.15 -3.26
N LEU A 255 11.44 -8.69 -2.80
CA LEU A 255 10.16 -8.00 -2.75
C LEU A 255 10.13 -7.06 -1.55
#